data_AF-A0A350LXM1-F1
#
_entry.id   AF-A0A350LXM1-F1
#
_cell.length_a   1.000
_cell.length_b   1.000
_cell.length_c   1.000
_cell.angle_alpha   90.00
_cell.angle_beta   90.00
_cell.angle_gamma   90.00
#
_symmetry.space_group_name_H-M   'P 1'
#
loop_
_entity.id
_entity.type
_entity.pdbx_description
1 polymer ?
#
loop_
_entity_poly.entity_id
_entity_poly.type
_entity_poly.pdbx_seq_one_letter_code
_entity_poly.pdbx_strand_id
1 'polypeptide(L)'
;LVCFPHCSNVVGAVNPVVEITALAHAAGAFVCVDGVSYAPHGLPEVGRLGPDIYLFSAYKTYGPHQGIMVIRQEVARMLPNQAHHFNADTLYKRFTPAGPDHAQVAACAGIADYIDTLATHHGIAGDPAARNAGVHEAMRTHETTLLQPLLDHLKDRNRVRLIGP
;
A
#
# COMPACT_ATOMS: atom_id res chain seq x y z
N LEU A 1 13.14 8.07 -13.47
CA LEU A 1 12.24 7.68 -12.36
C LEU A 1 10.82 8.00 -12.79
N VAL A 2 9.93 7.02 -12.75
CA VAL A 2 8.49 7.19 -12.99
C VAL A 2 7.78 7.04 -11.65
N CYS A 3 7.02 8.06 -11.26
CA CYS A 3 6.25 8.07 -10.02
C CYS A 3 4.76 8.14 -10.34
N PHE A 4 3.95 7.27 -9.75
CA PHE A 4 2.51 7.27 -9.95
C PHE A 4 1.77 6.61 -8.77
N PRO A 5 0.51 6.97 -8.51
CA PRO A 5 -0.28 6.33 -7.47
C PRO A 5 -0.75 4.95 -7.93
N HIS A 6 -0.83 3.98 -7.01
CA HIS A 6 -1.52 2.71 -7.27
C HIS A 6 -3.03 2.93 -7.44
N CYS A 7 -3.61 3.87 -6.68
CA CYS A 7 -5.01 4.25 -6.80
C CYS A 7 -5.18 5.77 -6.65
N SER A 8 -6.01 6.38 -7.49
CA SER A 8 -6.36 7.80 -7.37
C SER A 8 -7.16 8.05 -6.09
N ASN A 9 -6.69 8.97 -5.25
CA ASN A 9 -7.43 9.44 -4.08
C ASN A 9 -8.60 10.38 -4.41
N VAL A 10 -8.76 10.79 -5.67
CA VAL A 10 -9.83 11.69 -6.11
C VAL A 10 -10.98 10.90 -6.74
N VAL A 11 -10.67 9.99 -7.66
CA VAL A 11 -11.67 9.29 -8.46
C VAL A 11 -11.67 7.77 -8.24
N GLY A 12 -10.85 7.24 -7.33
CA GLY A 12 -10.83 5.81 -7.00
C GLY A 12 -10.31 4.88 -8.11
N ALA A 13 -9.81 5.44 -9.22
CA ALA A 13 -9.26 4.65 -10.32
C ALA A 13 -7.96 3.95 -9.91
N VAL A 14 -7.91 2.63 -10.06
CA VAL A 14 -6.72 1.81 -9.80
C VAL A 14 -5.87 1.77 -11.06
N ASN A 15 -4.59 2.12 -10.95
CA ASN A 15 -3.66 2.08 -12.06
C ASN A 15 -3.10 0.66 -12.29
N PRO A 16 -2.86 0.26 -13.55
CA PRO A 16 -2.26 -1.03 -13.90
C PRO A 16 -0.76 -1.03 -13.58
N VAL A 17 -0.42 -1.25 -12.29
CA VAL A 17 0.95 -1.10 -11.78
C VAL A 17 1.95 -2.01 -12.48
N VAL A 18 1.57 -3.26 -12.77
CA VAL A 18 2.47 -4.25 -13.41
C VAL A 18 2.85 -3.78 -14.81
N GLU A 19 1.88 -3.31 -15.57
CA GLU A 19 2.03 -2.84 -16.94
C GLU A 19 2.85 -1.54 -17.00
N ILE A 20 2.54 -0.57 -16.14
CA ILE A 20 3.30 0.69 -16.07
C ILE A 20 4.74 0.41 -15.64
N THR A 21 4.93 -0.49 -14.67
CA THR A 21 6.27 -0.89 -14.20
C THR A 21 7.08 -1.52 -15.32
N ALA A 22 6.51 -2.48 -16.05
CA ALA A 22 7.18 -3.13 -17.17
C ALA A 22 7.59 -2.13 -18.27
N LEU A 23 6.72 -1.18 -18.62
CA LEU A 23 7.02 -0.13 -19.59
C LEU A 23 8.14 0.80 -19.12
N ALA A 24 8.12 1.22 -17.86
CA ALA A 24 9.15 2.08 -17.29
C ALA A 24 10.51 1.37 -17.22
N HIS A 25 10.55 0.10 -16.79
CA HIS A 25 11.77 -0.70 -16.77
C HIS A 25 12.32 -0.93 -18.19
N ALA A 26 11.46 -1.18 -19.18
CA ALA A 26 11.89 -1.30 -20.59
C ALA A 26 12.52 -0.01 -21.13
N ALA A 27 12.16 1.15 -20.58
CA ALA A 27 12.77 2.45 -20.89
C ALA A 27 14.01 2.77 -20.02
N GLY A 28 14.47 1.84 -19.18
CA GLY A 28 15.62 2.04 -18.27
C GLY A 28 15.33 2.95 -17.08
N ALA A 29 14.06 3.18 -16.73
CA ALA A 29 13.66 4.03 -15.62
C ALA A 29 13.30 3.22 -14.37
N PHE A 30 13.72 3.70 -13.20
CA PHE A 30 13.19 3.24 -11.91
C PHE A 30 11.71 3.61 -11.72
N VAL A 31 11.00 2.87 -10.88
CA VAL A 31 9.57 2.99 -10.60
C VAL A 31 9.30 3.18 -9.11
N CYS A 32 8.61 4.26 -8.76
CA CYS A 32 8.13 4.54 -7.41
C CYS A 32 6.61 4.62 -7.38
N VAL A 33 5.97 3.73 -6.64
CA VAL A 33 4.51 3.65 -6.54
C VAL A 33 4.01 4.19 -5.21
N ASP A 34 3.10 5.16 -5.27
CA ASP A 34 2.36 5.64 -4.11
C ASP A 34 1.12 4.75 -3.88
N GLY A 35 1.22 3.88 -2.88
CA GLY A 35 0.19 2.95 -2.46
C GLY A 35 -0.81 3.48 -1.45
N VAL A 36 -0.70 4.75 -1.03
CA VAL A 36 -1.45 5.31 0.11
C VAL A 36 -2.96 5.13 -0.01
N SER A 37 -3.52 5.27 -1.22
CA SER A 37 -4.97 5.14 -1.43
C SER A 37 -5.43 3.74 -1.84
N TYR A 38 -4.51 2.84 -2.16
CA TYR A 38 -4.84 1.45 -2.47
C TYR A 38 -4.76 0.56 -1.22
N ALA A 39 -3.71 0.70 -0.42
CA ALA A 39 -3.42 -0.14 0.74
C ALA A 39 -4.57 -0.29 1.77
N PRO A 40 -5.46 0.71 1.98
CA PRO A 40 -6.62 0.56 2.86
C PRO A 40 -7.70 -0.39 2.32
N HIS A 41 -7.78 -0.52 1.00
CA HIS A 41 -8.82 -1.25 0.29
C HIS A 41 -8.29 -2.49 -0.43
N GLY A 42 -7.00 -2.79 -0.27
CA GLY A 42 -6.28 -3.77 -1.05
C GLY A 42 -4.97 -4.14 -0.39
N LEU A 43 -4.53 -5.38 -0.54
CA LEU A 43 -3.23 -5.81 -0.05
C LEU A 43 -2.19 -5.81 -1.18
N PRO A 44 -1.23 -4.87 -1.20
CA PRO A 44 -0.26 -4.80 -2.28
C PRO A 44 0.77 -5.92 -2.15
N GLU A 45 0.78 -6.83 -3.10
CA GLU A 45 1.86 -7.82 -3.23
C GLU A 45 3.05 -7.20 -3.98
N VAL A 46 3.84 -6.39 -3.27
CA VAL A 46 4.91 -5.56 -3.86
C VAL A 46 5.89 -6.38 -4.72
N GLY A 47 6.16 -7.63 -4.31
CA GLY A 47 6.99 -8.57 -5.07
C GLY A 47 6.47 -8.79 -6.49
N ARG A 48 5.16 -9.06 -6.62
CA ARG A 48 4.45 -9.30 -7.90
C ARG A 48 4.19 -8.01 -8.68
N LEU A 49 3.93 -6.90 -8.00
CA LEU A 49 3.72 -5.60 -8.64
C LEU A 49 4.97 -5.08 -9.36
N GLY A 50 6.16 -5.46 -8.87
CA GLY A 50 7.44 -5.17 -9.50
C GLY A 50 8.07 -3.79 -9.30
N PRO A 51 7.54 -2.80 -8.54
CA PRO A 51 8.20 -1.50 -8.46
C PRO A 51 9.52 -1.57 -7.68
N ASP A 52 10.36 -0.57 -7.91
CA ASP A 52 11.62 -0.37 -7.19
C ASP A 52 11.39 0.16 -5.78
N ILE A 53 10.38 1.03 -5.64
CA ILE A 53 9.94 1.64 -4.39
C ILE A 53 8.41 1.57 -4.33
N TYR A 54 7.87 1.09 -3.22
CA TYR A 54 6.45 1.14 -2.91
C TYR A 54 6.25 1.74 -1.53
N LEU A 55 5.40 2.74 -1.39
CA LEU A 55 5.18 3.43 -0.13
C LEU A 55 3.70 3.59 0.19
N PHE A 56 3.35 3.55 1.46
CA PHE A 56 1.98 3.82 1.93
C PHE A 56 1.98 4.37 3.37
N SER A 57 0.83 4.85 3.81
CA SER A 57 0.63 5.37 5.17
C SER A 57 0.01 4.32 6.07
N ALA A 58 0.70 3.95 7.15
CA ALA A 58 0.22 2.96 8.12
C ALA A 58 -1.10 3.39 8.79
N TYR A 59 -1.31 4.69 9.03
CA TYR A 59 -2.53 5.20 9.65
C TYR A 59 -3.78 5.08 8.78
N LYS A 60 -3.63 4.76 7.49
CA LYS A 60 -4.76 4.42 6.63
C LYS A 60 -5.05 2.92 6.61
N THR A 61 -4.18 2.10 7.21
CA THR A 61 -4.29 0.65 7.31
C THR A 61 -4.31 0.21 8.77
N TYR A 62 -5.10 0.92 9.60
CA TYR A 62 -5.30 0.63 11.03
C TYR A 62 -4.04 0.69 11.91
N GLY A 63 -2.98 1.32 11.42
CA GLY A 63 -1.71 1.49 12.10
C GLY A 63 -1.48 2.89 12.69
N PRO A 64 -0.27 3.14 13.20
CA PRO A 64 0.14 4.45 13.69
C PRO A 64 0.33 5.50 12.59
N HIS A 65 0.48 6.76 12.97
CA HIS A 65 0.78 7.88 12.05
C HIS A 65 2.23 7.84 11.52
N GLN A 66 2.52 6.84 10.69
CA GLN A 66 3.82 6.54 10.11
C GLN A 66 3.70 6.25 8.60
N GLY A 67 4.79 6.50 7.87
CA GLY A 67 4.98 6.02 6.50
C GLY A 67 5.72 4.68 6.48
N ILE A 68 5.31 3.77 5.60
CA ILE A 68 6.00 2.51 5.34
C ILE A 68 6.52 2.57 3.91
N MET A 69 7.79 2.21 3.73
CA MET A 69 8.45 2.13 2.42
C MET A 69 9.08 0.75 2.25
N VAL A 70 8.72 0.08 1.16
CA VAL A 70 9.39 -1.10 0.63
C VAL A 70 10.29 -0.63 -0.51
N ILE A 71 11.58 -0.94 -0.43
CA ILE A 71 12.57 -0.56 -1.45
C ILE A 71 13.42 -1.76 -1.80
N ARG A 72 13.69 -1.96 -3.10
CA ARG A 72 14.60 -3.01 -3.57
C ARG A 72 16.01 -2.75 -3.05
N GLN A 73 16.73 -3.82 -2.68
CA GLN A 73 18.02 -3.69 -2.00
C GLN A 73 19.07 -2.98 -2.86
N GLU A 74 19.11 -3.29 -4.15
CA GLU A 74 19.99 -2.68 -5.13
C GLU A 74 19.75 -1.15 -5.22
N VAL A 75 18.49 -0.73 -5.30
CA VAL A 75 18.12 0.69 -5.35
C VAL A 75 18.45 1.39 -4.03
N ALA A 76 18.16 0.74 -2.90
CA ALA A 76 18.50 1.25 -1.58
C ALA A 76 20.01 1.49 -1.39
N ARG A 77 20.87 0.65 -2.00
CA ARG A 77 22.34 0.81 -1.93
C ARG A 77 22.86 1.94 -2.81
N MET A 78 22.17 2.25 -3.91
CA MET A 78 22.51 3.35 -4.81
C MET A 78 22.19 4.73 -4.22
N LEU A 79 21.13 4.83 -3.42
CA LEU A 79 20.67 6.10 -2.86
C LEU A 79 21.56 6.60 -1.71
N PRO A 80 21.74 7.92 -1.54
CA PRO A 80 22.56 8.49 -0.48
C PRO A 80 22.00 8.17 0.91
N ASN A 81 22.88 7.93 1.89
CA ASN A 81 22.50 7.74 3.28
C ASN A 81 21.82 9.01 3.82
N GLN A 82 20.64 8.85 4.43
CA GLN A 82 19.89 9.94 5.05
C GLN A 82 19.96 9.91 6.58
N ALA A 83 20.49 8.83 7.18
CA ALA A 83 20.66 8.69 8.62
C ALA A 83 22.05 9.14 9.09
N HIS A 84 22.32 8.98 10.39
CA HIS A 84 23.67 9.18 10.94
C HIS A 84 24.73 8.39 10.14
N HIS A 85 25.93 8.96 10.01
CA HIS A 85 27.02 8.37 9.22
C HIS A 85 27.31 6.90 9.59
N PHE A 86 27.29 6.56 10.88
CA PHE A 86 27.52 5.21 11.38
C PHE A 86 26.41 4.20 11.07
N ASN A 87 25.26 4.65 10.55
CA ASN A 87 24.15 3.79 10.12
C ASN A 87 24.16 3.52 8.60
N ALA A 88 25.10 4.09 7.84
CA ALA A 88 25.10 4.07 6.36
C ALA A 88 25.07 2.65 5.75
N ASP A 89 25.69 1.67 6.42
CA ASP A 89 25.78 0.29 5.96
C ASP A 89 24.55 -0.56 6.33
N THR A 90 23.68 -0.04 7.21
CA THR A 90 22.48 -0.74 7.66
C THR A 90 21.25 -0.24 6.90
N LEU A 91 20.80 -0.98 5.88
CA LEU A 91 19.74 -0.54 4.96
C LEU A 91 18.43 -0.09 5.65
N TYR A 92 17.98 -0.80 6.68
CA TYR A 92 16.75 -0.43 7.39
C TYR A 92 16.89 0.84 8.25
N LYS A 93 18.12 1.29 8.53
CA LYS A 93 18.41 2.56 9.22
C LYS A 93 18.76 3.67 8.24
N ARG A 94 19.23 3.34 7.03
CA ARG A 94 19.77 4.28 6.04
C ARG A 94 18.80 5.40 5.64
N PHE A 95 17.49 5.14 5.74
CA PHE A 95 16.42 6.07 5.36
C PHE A 95 15.60 6.58 6.55
N THR A 96 16.16 6.56 7.77
CA THR A 96 15.53 7.11 8.98
C THR A 96 16.39 8.24 9.57
N PRO A 97 16.24 9.49 9.08
CA PRO A 97 17.13 10.60 9.42
C PRO A 97 17.23 10.91 10.92
N ALA A 98 16.11 10.86 11.62
CA ALA A 98 16.01 11.11 13.05
C ALA A 98 16.15 9.82 13.90
N GLY A 99 16.52 8.70 13.29
CA GLY A 99 16.39 7.38 13.89
C GLY A 99 14.95 6.86 13.92
N PRO A 100 14.74 5.62 14.37
CA PRO A 100 13.41 5.03 14.48
C PRO A 100 12.65 5.58 15.70
N ASP A 101 11.39 5.96 15.52
CA ASP A 101 10.44 6.07 16.64
C ASP A 101 10.06 4.66 17.08
N HIS A 102 10.76 4.15 18.10
CA HIS A 102 10.62 2.76 18.55
C HIS A 102 9.19 2.39 18.95
N ALA A 103 8.45 3.30 19.59
CA ALA A 103 7.10 3.02 20.05
C ALA A 103 6.14 2.90 18.85
N GLN A 104 6.25 3.82 17.89
CA GLN A 104 5.42 3.77 16.68
C GLN A 104 5.77 2.58 15.79
N VAL A 105 7.07 2.25 15.65
CA VAL A 105 7.50 1.05 14.90
C VAL A 105 6.96 -0.23 15.56
N ALA A 106 7.00 -0.33 16.88
CA ALA A 106 6.42 -1.46 17.59
C ALA A 106 4.90 -1.54 17.42
N ALA A 107 4.19 -0.39 17.44
CA ALA A 107 2.76 -0.33 17.25
C ALA A 107 2.30 -0.80 15.84
N CYS A 108 3.17 -0.73 14.82
CA CYS A 108 2.86 -1.27 13.50
C CYS A 108 2.59 -2.79 13.50
N ALA A 109 3.09 -3.55 14.48
CA ALA A 109 2.77 -4.98 14.60
C ALA A 109 1.26 -5.22 14.76
N GLY A 110 0.54 -4.29 15.39
CA GLY A 110 -0.91 -4.36 15.58
C GLY A 110 -1.70 -4.41 14.27
N ILE A 111 -1.12 -3.97 13.14
CA ILE A 111 -1.75 -4.11 11.82
C ILE A 111 -1.88 -5.59 11.45
N ALA A 112 -0.82 -6.37 11.64
CA ALA A 112 -0.84 -7.81 11.38
C ALA A 112 -1.76 -8.54 12.37
N ASP A 113 -1.69 -8.18 13.65
CA ASP A 113 -2.56 -8.76 14.69
C ASP A 113 -4.04 -8.50 14.39
N TYR A 114 -4.39 -7.31 13.89
CA TYR A 114 -5.75 -6.96 13.49
C TYR A 114 -6.26 -7.83 12.34
N ILE A 115 -5.43 -8.02 11.30
CA ILE A 115 -5.78 -8.90 10.18
C ILE A 115 -5.93 -10.36 10.64
N ASP A 116 -5.02 -10.85 11.48
CA ASP A 116 -5.10 -12.22 12.01
C ASP A 116 -6.34 -12.42 12.91
N THR A 117 -6.72 -11.39 13.67
CA THR A 117 -7.94 -11.38 14.48
C THR A 117 -9.20 -11.45 13.61
N LEU A 118 -9.26 -10.66 12.53
CA LEU A 118 -10.35 -10.73 11.56
C LEU A 118 -10.40 -12.09 10.86
N ALA A 119 -9.25 -12.63 10.44
CA ALA A 119 -9.16 -13.94 9.83
C ALA A 119 -9.76 -15.01 10.75
N THR A 120 -9.39 -14.99 12.03
CA THR A 120 -9.93 -15.89 13.05
C THR A 120 -11.44 -15.71 13.23
N HIS A 121 -11.91 -14.47 13.35
CA HIS A 121 -13.33 -14.16 13.52
C HIS A 121 -14.20 -14.70 12.36
N HIS A 122 -13.69 -14.61 11.13
CA HIS A 122 -14.38 -15.05 9.92
C HIS A 122 -14.07 -16.50 9.50
N GLY A 123 -13.33 -17.26 10.32
CA GLY A 123 -12.97 -18.65 10.02
C GLY A 123 -12.02 -18.82 8.82
N ILE A 124 -11.26 -17.79 8.48
CA ILE A 124 -10.29 -17.79 7.39
C ILE A 124 -8.98 -18.39 7.91
N ALA A 125 -8.57 -19.51 7.32
CA ALA A 125 -7.38 -20.27 7.70
C ALA A 125 -6.33 -20.28 6.59
N GLY A 126 -5.11 -20.69 6.94
CA GLY A 126 -3.98 -20.81 6.02
C GLY A 126 -2.72 -20.13 6.55
N ASP A 127 -1.73 -20.00 5.67
CA ASP A 127 -0.53 -19.22 5.97
C ASP A 127 -0.87 -17.70 6.05
N PRO A 128 0.08 -16.83 6.47
CA PRO A 128 -0.18 -15.40 6.55
C PRO A 128 -0.68 -14.79 5.23
N ALA A 129 -0.19 -15.24 4.07
CA ALA A 129 -0.62 -14.71 2.78
C ALA A 129 -2.06 -15.09 2.45
N ALA A 130 -2.45 -16.34 2.71
CA ALA A 130 -3.82 -16.83 2.53
C ALA A 130 -4.82 -16.13 3.47
N ARG A 131 -4.47 -15.98 4.76
CA ARG A 131 -5.31 -15.26 5.74
C ARG A 131 -5.52 -13.81 5.32
N ASN A 132 -4.43 -13.16 4.94
CA ASN A 132 -4.43 -11.80 4.42
C ASN A 132 -5.33 -11.64 3.17
N ALA A 133 -5.21 -12.55 2.20
CA ALA A 133 -6.04 -12.53 0.99
C ALA A 133 -7.53 -12.73 1.31
N GLY A 134 -7.85 -13.67 2.20
CA GLY A 134 -9.24 -13.90 2.61
C GLY A 134 -9.85 -12.72 3.36
N VAL A 135 -9.11 -12.10 4.29
CA VAL A 135 -9.59 -10.90 5.01
C VAL A 135 -9.80 -9.74 4.05
N HIS A 136 -8.87 -9.56 3.12
CA HIS A 136 -9.01 -8.56 2.07
C HIS A 136 -10.27 -8.78 1.23
N GLU A 137 -10.53 -10.00 0.78
CA GLU A 137 -11.73 -10.34 0.01
C GLU A 137 -13.02 -10.06 0.81
N ALA A 138 -13.03 -10.40 2.11
CA ALA A 138 -14.15 -10.13 3.00
C ALA A 138 -14.42 -8.62 3.15
N MET A 139 -13.37 -7.83 3.38
CA MET A 139 -13.46 -6.37 3.44
C MET A 139 -13.98 -5.79 2.12
N ARG A 140 -13.39 -6.21 0.99
CA ARG A 140 -13.73 -5.70 -0.34
C ARG A 140 -15.17 -6.01 -0.72
N THR A 141 -15.63 -7.23 -0.42
CA THR A 141 -17.03 -7.64 -0.61
C THR A 141 -17.96 -6.75 0.19
N HIS A 142 -17.64 -6.49 1.46
CA HIS A 142 -18.45 -5.65 2.32
C HIS A 142 -18.50 -4.19 1.83
N GLU A 143 -17.34 -3.60 1.50
CA GLU A 143 -17.24 -2.25 0.94
C GLU A 143 -18.07 -2.10 -0.33
N THR A 144 -17.96 -3.05 -1.26
CA THR A 144 -18.71 -3.02 -2.53
C THR A 144 -20.21 -3.13 -2.28
N THR A 145 -20.62 -4.02 -1.36
CA THR A 145 -22.04 -4.20 -0.99
C THR A 145 -22.65 -2.92 -0.42
N LEU A 146 -21.89 -2.18 0.39
CA LEU A 146 -22.35 -0.92 0.98
C LEU A 146 -22.33 0.24 -0.03
N LEU A 147 -21.33 0.29 -0.91
CA LEU A 147 -21.13 1.40 -1.81
C LEU A 147 -22.06 1.36 -3.03
N GLN A 148 -22.35 0.18 -3.57
CA GLN A 148 -23.11 0.03 -4.82
C GLN A 148 -24.49 0.71 -4.79
N PRO A 149 -25.33 0.55 -3.73
CA PRO A 149 -26.63 1.22 -3.67
C PRO A 149 -26.54 2.75 -3.71
N LEU A 150 -25.48 3.32 -3.11
CA LEU A 150 -25.24 4.77 -3.15
C LEU A 150 -24.85 5.21 -4.56
N LEU A 151 -23.97 4.47 -5.23
CA LEU A 151 -23.55 4.78 -6.61
C LEU A 151 -24.72 4.69 -7.59
N ASP A 152 -25.52 3.63 -7.50
CA ASP A 152 -26.72 3.45 -8.32
C ASP A 152 -27.70 4.60 -8.11
N HIS A 153 -27.94 4.97 -6.84
CA HIS A 153 -28.81 6.07 -6.49
C HIS A 153 -28.33 7.42 -7.06
N LEU A 154 -27.03 7.70 -6.97
CA LEU A 154 -26.44 8.95 -7.48
C LEU A 154 -26.42 9.00 -9.01
N LYS A 155 -26.23 7.86 -9.67
CA LYS A 155 -26.24 7.73 -11.13
C LYS A 155 -27.58 8.15 -11.74
N ASP A 156 -28.68 7.87 -11.05
CA ASP A 156 -30.04 8.21 -11.50
C ASP A 156 -30.42 9.69 -11.25
N ARG A 157 -29.55 10.49 -10.61
CA ARG A 157 -29.82 11.91 -10.35
C ARG A 157 -29.29 12.78 -11.49
N ASN A 158 -30.20 13.35 -12.29
CA ASN A 158 -29.86 14.32 -13.36
C ASN A 158 -29.04 15.56 -12.92
N ARG A 159 -28.97 15.83 -11.61
CA ARG A 159 -28.19 16.95 -11.03
C ARG A 159 -26.77 16.56 -10.62
N VAL A 160 -26.40 15.29 -10.73
CA VAL A 160 -25.11 14.76 -10.30
C VAL A 160 -24.44 14.09 -11.49
N ARG A 161 -23.12 14.28 -11.60
CA ARG A 161 -22.28 13.54 -12.55
C ARG A 161 -21.24 12.77 -11.75
N LEU A 162 -21.31 11.44 -11.81
CA LEU A 162 -20.28 10.58 -11.24
C LEU A 162 -18.99 10.70 -12.06
N ILE A 163 -17.85 10.78 -11.37
CA ILE A 163 -16.51 10.84 -11.97
C ILE A 163 -15.67 9.74 -11.33
N GLY A 164 -15.17 8.83 -12.15
CA GLY A 164 -14.47 7.63 -11.69
C GLY A 164 -14.99 6.38 -12.40
N PRO A 165 -14.39 5.22 -12.13
CA PRO A 165 -14.90 3.93 -12.57
C PRO A 165 -16.25 3.60 -11.92
#